data_AF-A0A059LBN5-F1
#
_entry.id   AF-A0A059LBN5-F1
#
_cell.length_a   1.000
_cell.length_b   1.000
_cell.length_c   1.000
_cell.angle_alpha   90.00
_cell.angle_beta   90.00
_cell.angle_gamma   90.00
#
_symmetry.space_group_name_H-M   'P 1'
#
loop_
_entity.id
_entity.type
_entity.pdbx_description
1 polymer ?
#
loop_
_entity_poly.entity_id
_entity_poly.type
_entity_poly.pdbx_seq_one_letter_code
_entity_poly.pdbx_strand_id
1 'polypeptide(L)'
;RCFVRRAHTVYRRATRTFRGDLGLWARWLSFCRRSKSGKEAQRALGRALALHPTCAALWVAAASWEFERGLDAASARALMQHGLRSCGGSDLEALWVEYFRMEVLYARRLAARREILGIDGSAEAESEAEGGKVVPASTPEAVQAILRGAIAKVVYNSAVQAVPGSVEFAARFLDVLRAQGIQDGKELQAFILEDVSRRFPDSQKTWALRAEAARLEASSAAQGALAALDVLERGL
;
A
#
# COMPACT_ATOMS: atom_id res chain seq x y z
N ARG A 1 4.75 17.21 -30.35
CA ARG A 1 4.62 18.05 -29.13
C ARG A 1 3.31 18.86 -29.06
N CYS A 2 2.74 19.36 -30.16
CA CYS A 2 1.49 20.16 -30.15
C CYS A 2 0.22 19.40 -29.74
N PHE A 3 0.12 18.11 -30.09
CA PHE A 3 -1.06 17.28 -29.77
C PHE A 3 -1.33 17.15 -28.26
N VAL A 4 -0.30 16.83 -27.47
CA VAL A 4 -0.42 16.65 -26.00
C VAL A 4 -0.91 17.93 -25.33
N ARG A 5 -0.38 19.09 -25.73
CA ARG A 5 -0.83 20.40 -25.23
C ARG A 5 -2.30 20.64 -25.56
N ARG A 6 -2.73 20.37 -26.80
CA ARG A 6 -4.12 20.53 -27.24
C ARG A 6 -5.06 19.58 -26.47
N ALA A 7 -4.66 18.32 -26.28
CA ALA A 7 -5.42 17.35 -25.48
C ALA A 7 -5.61 17.84 -24.04
N HIS A 8 -4.55 18.35 -23.38
CA HIS A 8 -4.67 18.94 -22.04
C HIS A 8 -5.62 20.15 -22.00
N THR A 9 -5.59 21.01 -23.03
CA THR A 9 -6.54 22.13 -23.12
C THR A 9 -7.98 21.63 -23.25
N VAL A 10 -8.23 20.58 -24.04
CA VAL A 10 -9.56 19.96 -24.17
C VAL A 10 -10.02 19.38 -22.84
N TYR A 11 -9.20 18.57 -22.17
CA TYR A 11 -9.55 18.01 -20.86
C TYR A 11 -9.77 19.10 -19.80
N ARG A 12 -8.99 20.17 -19.81
CA ARG A 12 -9.16 21.30 -18.88
C ARG A 12 -10.47 22.06 -19.12
N ARG A 13 -10.91 22.16 -20.37
CA ARG A 13 -12.23 22.73 -20.70
C ARG A 13 -13.34 21.78 -20.28
N ALA A 14 -13.21 20.50 -20.63
CA ALA A 14 -14.20 19.47 -20.31
C ALA A 14 -14.43 19.35 -18.79
N THR A 15 -13.38 19.36 -17.98
CA THR A 15 -13.48 19.29 -16.50
C THR A 15 -14.05 20.55 -15.85
N ARG A 16 -13.99 21.71 -16.53
CA ARG A 16 -14.68 22.93 -16.06
C ARG A 16 -16.18 22.87 -16.29
N THR A 17 -16.60 22.23 -17.39
CA THR A 17 -18.01 22.04 -17.75
C THR A 17 -18.62 20.88 -16.98
N PHE A 18 -17.98 19.71 -17.01
CA PHE A 18 -18.44 18.47 -16.37
C PHE A 18 -17.64 18.20 -15.10
N ARG A 19 -17.88 19.01 -14.05
CA ARG A 19 -17.11 18.94 -12.80
C ARG A 19 -17.31 17.61 -12.07
N GLY A 20 -18.52 17.05 -12.12
CA GLY A 20 -18.91 15.84 -11.41
C GLY A 20 -18.56 14.51 -12.09
N ASP A 21 -18.13 14.51 -13.35
CA ASP A 21 -17.82 13.26 -14.06
C ASP A 21 -16.44 12.72 -13.65
N LEU A 22 -16.41 11.84 -12.64
CA LEU A 22 -15.21 11.13 -12.18
C LEU A 22 -14.54 10.31 -13.30
N GLY A 23 -15.32 9.78 -14.25
CA GLY A 23 -14.80 9.05 -15.40
C GLY A 23 -14.01 9.93 -16.36
N LEU A 24 -14.39 11.20 -16.50
CA LEU A 24 -13.60 12.19 -17.24
C LEU A 24 -12.26 12.48 -16.55
N TRP A 25 -12.27 12.65 -15.22
CA TRP A 25 -11.05 12.84 -14.44
C TRP A 25 -10.12 11.63 -14.56
N ALA A 26 -10.64 10.41 -14.42
CA ALA A 26 -9.88 9.18 -14.60
C ALA A 26 -9.22 9.11 -15.99
N ARG A 27 -9.98 9.36 -17.06
CA ARG A 27 -9.45 9.39 -18.44
C ARG A 27 -8.34 10.42 -18.62
N TRP A 28 -8.48 11.61 -18.03
CA TRP A 28 -7.44 12.64 -18.08
C TRP A 28 -6.18 12.19 -17.34
N LEU A 29 -6.31 11.59 -16.14
CA LEU A 29 -5.17 11.06 -15.38
C LEU A 29 -4.46 9.93 -16.14
N SER A 30 -5.20 8.99 -16.72
CA SER A 30 -4.63 7.93 -17.58
C SER A 30 -3.89 8.52 -18.78
N PHE A 31 -4.44 9.59 -19.38
CA PHE A 31 -3.74 10.31 -20.45
C PHE A 31 -2.44 10.94 -19.93
N CYS A 32 -2.44 11.59 -18.77
CA CYS A 32 -1.24 12.17 -18.17
C CYS A 32 -0.17 11.12 -17.85
N ARG A 33 -0.55 9.90 -17.45
CA ARG A 33 0.39 8.78 -17.27
C ARG A 33 1.10 8.44 -18.58
N ARG A 34 0.32 8.24 -19.65
CA ARG A 34 0.86 7.91 -20.98
C ARG A 34 1.73 9.02 -21.57
N SER A 35 1.35 10.29 -21.35
CA SER A 35 2.12 11.44 -21.83
C SER A 35 3.29 11.84 -20.93
N LYS A 36 3.56 11.09 -19.84
CA LYS A 36 4.56 11.39 -18.80
C LYS A 36 4.46 12.82 -18.24
N SER A 37 3.27 13.43 -18.28
CA SER A 37 3.04 14.84 -17.93
C SER A 37 2.74 15.00 -16.43
N GLY A 38 3.77 14.79 -15.59
CA GLY A 38 3.68 14.79 -14.12
C GLY A 38 3.02 16.03 -13.52
N LYS A 39 3.47 17.21 -13.92
CA LYS A 39 2.98 18.50 -13.38
C LYS A 39 1.51 18.74 -13.70
N GLU A 40 1.04 18.33 -14.89
CA GLU A 40 -0.37 18.48 -15.25
C GLU A 40 -1.25 17.47 -14.50
N ALA A 41 -0.76 16.26 -14.24
CA ALA A 41 -1.49 15.30 -13.41
C ALA A 41 -1.67 15.79 -11.97
N GLN A 42 -0.61 16.30 -11.34
CA GLN A 42 -0.70 16.87 -9.99
C GLN A 42 -1.69 18.03 -9.92
N ARG A 43 -1.67 18.92 -10.93
CA ARG A 43 -2.67 20.01 -11.04
C ARG A 43 -4.09 19.48 -11.25
N ALA A 44 -4.26 18.43 -12.05
CA ALA A 44 -5.56 17.81 -12.27
C ALA A 44 -6.09 17.17 -10.99
N LEU A 45 -5.25 16.41 -10.28
CA LEU A 45 -5.57 15.79 -8.99
C LEU A 45 -5.93 16.83 -7.93
N GLY A 46 -5.13 17.89 -7.78
CA GLY A 46 -5.43 18.96 -6.84
C GLY A 46 -6.78 19.64 -7.09
N ARG A 47 -7.16 19.82 -8.37
CA ARG A 47 -8.48 20.34 -8.73
C ARG A 47 -9.60 19.32 -8.49
N ALA A 48 -9.36 18.05 -8.80
CA ALA A 48 -10.34 16.99 -8.60
C ALA A 48 -10.66 16.84 -7.10
N LEU A 49 -9.63 16.82 -6.25
CA LEU A 49 -9.77 16.75 -4.79
C LEU A 49 -10.48 17.97 -4.21
N ALA A 50 -10.20 19.18 -4.72
CA ALA A 50 -10.90 20.38 -4.27
C ALA A 50 -12.40 20.36 -4.62
N LEU A 51 -12.79 19.68 -5.69
CA LEU A 51 -14.20 19.55 -6.10
C LEU A 51 -14.90 18.36 -5.43
N HIS A 52 -14.16 17.29 -5.11
CA HIS A 52 -14.68 16.01 -4.61
C HIS A 52 -13.87 15.51 -3.40
N PRO A 53 -13.90 16.22 -2.26
CA PRO A 53 -13.09 15.88 -1.09
C PRO A 53 -13.55 14.59 -0.40
N THR A 54 -14.80 14.16 -0.61
CA THR A 54 -15.37 12.95 0.00
C THR A 54 -15.06 11.67 -0.78
N CYS A 55 -14.48 11.77 -1.98
CA CYS A 55 -14.24 10.61 -2.84
C CYS A 55 -12.89 9.95 -2.50
N ALA A 56 -12.94 8.81 -1.80
CA ALA A 56 -11.74 8.05 -1.43
C ALA A 56 -10.86 7.66 -2.64
N ALA A 57 -11.47 7.28 -3.76
CA ALA A 57 -10.74 6.87 -4.97
C ALA A 57 -9.79 7.96 -5.50
N LEU A 58 -10.16 9.25 -5.38
CA LEU A 58 -9.31 10.36 -5.79
C LEU A 58 -8.11 10.55 -4.85
N TRP A 59 -8.31 10.38 -3.54
CA TRP A 59 -7.24 10.42 -2.56
C TRP A 59 -6.23 9.30 -2.78
N VAL A 60 -6.72 8.07 -3.02
CA VAL A 60 -5.88 6.93 -3.37
C VAL A 60 -5.11 7.21 -4.66
N ALA A 61 -5.77 7.69 -5.72
CA ALA A 61 -5.12 8.02 -6.97
C ALA A 61 -4.02 9.09 -6.82
N ALA A 62 -4.25 10.09 -5.97
CA ALA A 62 -3.27 11.14 -5.68
C ALA A 62 -2.07 10.61 -4.91
N ALA A 63 -2.30 9.82 -3.86
CA ALA A 63 -1.23 9.20 -3.09
C ALA A 63 -0.41 8.21 -3.95
N SER A 64 -1.06 7.39 -4.78
CA SER A 64 -0.37 6.50 -5.73
C SER A 64 0.49 7.30 -6.72
N TRP A 65 0.06 8.47 -7.16
CA TRP A 65 0.83 9.30 -8.09
C TRP A 65 2.16 9.78 -7.50
N GLU A 66 2.15 10.24 -6.25
CA GLU A 66 3.37 10.65 -5.55
C GLU A 66 4.26 9.45 -5.24
N PHE A 67 3.66 8.32 -4.85
CA PHE A 67 4.37 7.10 -4.50
C PHE A 67 5.07 6.44 -5.71
N GLU A 68 4.41 6.40 -6.87
CA GLU A 68 4.94 5.75 -8.08
C GLU A 68 6.11 6.51 -8.71
N ARG A 69 6.13 7.85 -8.60
CA ARG A 69 7.10 8.68 -9.34
C ARG A 69 8.41 8.92 -8.61
N GLY A 70 8.37 9.06 -7.29
CA GLY A 70 9.55 9.43 -6.49
C GLY A 70 9.71 8.63 -5.20
N LEU A 71 8.86 7.61 -4.97
CA LEU A 71 8.81 6.90 -3.69
C LEU A 71 8.66 7.85 -2.49
N ASP A 72 8.02 9.01 -2.70
CA ASP A 72 7.79 9.98 -1.65
C ASP A 72 6.65 9.51 -0.73
N ALA A 73 7.01 8.62 0.18
CA ALA A 73 6.10 8.06 1.16
C ALA A 73 5.57 9.14 2.12
N ALA A 74 6.30 10.23 2.36
CA ALA A 74 5.85 11.29 3.26
C ALA A 74 4.68 12.07 2.65
N SER A 75 4.80 12.48 1.39
CA SER A 75 3.71 13.16 0.68
C SER A 75 2.51 12.24 0.47
N ALA A 76 2.75 10.98 0.12
CA ALA A 76 1.68 9.99 -0.03
C ALA A 76 0.90 9.75 1.29
N ARG A 77 1.61 9.62 2.43
CA ARG A 77 1.00 9.52 3.76
C ARG A 77 0.16 10.74 4.11
N ALA A 78 0.69 11.94 3.84
CA ALA A 78 -0.03 13.18 4.12
C ALA A 78 -1.36 13.27 3.34
N LEU A 79 -1.35 12.84 2.07
CA LEU A 79 -2.57 12.76 1.25
C LEU A 79 -3.57 11.73 1.78
N MET A 80 -3.11 10.53 2.13
CA MET A 80 -3.98 9.48 2.70
C MET A 80 -4.62 9.94 4.02
N GLN A 81 -3.83 10.51 4.93
CA GLN A 81 -4.32 11.03 6.20
C GLN A 81 -5.31 12.20 6.03
N HIS A 82 -5.11 13.03 5.01
CA HIS A 82 -6.09 14.07 4.67
C HIS A 82 -7.41 13.43 4.19
N GLY A 83 -7.33 12.45 3.30
CA GLY A 83 -8.50 11.70 2.84
C GLY A 83 -9.27 11.04 3.98
N LEU A 84 -8.57 10.47 4.96
CA LEU A 84 -9.18 9.83 6.14
C LEU A 84 -9.98 10.80 7.01
N ARG A 85 -9.62 12.09 7.03
CA ARG A 85 -10.41 13.13 7.72
C ARG A 85 -11.57 13.67 6.89
N SER A 86 -11.53 13.48 5.58
CA SER A 86 -12.49 14.08 4.64
C SER A 86 -13.59 13.12 4.19
N CYS A 87 -13.28 11.82 4.14
CA CYS A 87 -14.21 10.76 3.73
C CYS A 87 -14.92 10.15 4.95
N GLY A 88 -16.09 9.55 4.73
CA GLY A 88 -16.86 8.84 5.76
C GLY A 88 -17.53 7.58 5.22
N GLY A 89 -18.10 6.76 6.12
CA GLY A 89 -18.85 5.55 5.74
C GLY A 89 -18.01 4.49 5.02
N SER A 90 -18.56 3.87 3.97
CA SER A 90 -17.91 2.79 3.21
C SER A 90 -16.62 3.22 2.51
N ASP A 91 -16.51 4.50 2.13
CA ASP A 91 -15.32 5.05 1.49
C ASP A 91 -14.14 5.15 2.46
N LEU A 92 -14.42 5.33 3.75
CA LEU A 92 -13.41 5.33 4.81
C LEU A 92 -12.75 3.96 4.95
N GLU A 93 -13.54 2.89 4.92
CA GLU A 93 -13.01 1.51 4.95
C GLU A 93 -12.09 1.23 3.75
N ALA A 94 -12.53 1.60 2.54
CA ALA A 94 -11.72 1.44 1.34
C ALA A 94 -10.40 2.21 1.46
N LEU A 95 -10.44 3.44 1.98
CA LEU A 95 -9.25 4.27 2.13
C LEU A 95 -8.26 3.70 3.16
N TRP A 96 -8.73 3.15 4.28
CA TRP A 96 -7.86 2.47 5.25
C TRP A 96 -7.16 1.25 4.66
N VAL A 97 -7.88 0.43 3.89
CA VAL A 97 -7.31 -0.76 3.25
C VAL A 97 -6.27 -0.37 2.21
N GLU A 98 -6.52 0.66 1.40
CA GLU A 98 -5.54 1.16 0.43
C GLU A 98 -4.33 1.81 1.11
N TYR A 99 -4.54 2.52 2.23
CA TYR A 99 -3.44 3.11 2.98
C TYR A 99 -2.53 2.03 3.55
N PHE A 100 -3.11 0.99 4.15
CA PHE A 100 -2.36 -0.18 4.62
C PHE A 100 -1.61 -0.88 3.48
N ARG A 101 -2.27 -1.10 2.32
CA ARG A 101 -1.63 -1.67 1.13
C ARG A 101 -0.42 -0.87 0.68
N MET A 102 -0.51 0.47 0.68
CA MET A 102 0.59 1.35 0.32
C MET A 102 1.77 1.21 1.28
N GLU A 103 1.55 1.14 2.60
CA GLU A 103 2.62 0.96 3.59
C GLU A 103 3.32 -0.39 3.45
N VAL A 104 2.55 -1.45 3.22
CA VAL A 104 3.09 -2.78 2.94
C VAL A 104 3.96 -2.77 1.68
N LEU A 105 3.49 -2.10 0.61
CA LEU A 105 4.26 -1.96 -0.63
C LEU A 105 5.53 -1.13 -0.42
N TYR A 106 5.49 -0.12 0.44
CA TYR A 106 6.66 0.68 0.80
C TYR A 106 7.72 -0.14 1.51
N ALA A 107 7.35 -0.90 2.55
CA ALA A 107 8.28 -1.78 3.26
C ALA A 107 9.00 -2.76 2.32
N ARG A 108 8.26 -3.31 1.34
CA ARG A 108 8.82 -4.21 0.33
C ARG A 108 9.78 -3.55 -0.62
N ARG A 109 9.43 -2.39 -1.16
CA ARG A 109 10.34 -1.64 -2.04
C ARG A 109 11.59 -1.21 -1.30
N LEU A 110 11.46 -0.90 -0.01
CA LEU A 110 12.59 -0.59 0.86
C LEU A 110 13.47 -1.83 1.10
N ALA A 111 12.90 -3.00 1.36
CA ALA A 111 13.62 -4.27 1.48
C ALA A 111 14.40 -4.61 0.21
N ALA A 112 13.72 -4.63 -0.94
CA ALA A 112 14.33 -4.93 -2.23
C ALA A 112 15.47 -3.96 -2.59
N ARG A 113 15.32 -2.68 -2.25
CA ARG A 113 16.39 -1.69 -2.45
C ARG A 113 17.61 -1.99 -1.59
N ARG A 114 17.43 -2.48 -0.36
CA ARG A 114 18.53 -2.81 0.57
C ARG A 114 19.26 -4.08 0.16
N GLU A 115 18.51 -5.09 -0.29
CA GLU A 115 19.07 -6.33 -0.83
C GLU A 115 19.98 -6.04 -2.03
N ILE A 116 19.49 -5.23 -2.98
CA ILE A 116 20.28 -4.80 -4.16
C ILE A 116 21.54 -4.01 -3.75
N LEU A 117 21.43 -3.17 -2.72
CA LEU A 117 22.55 -2.37 -2.23
C LEU A 117 23.53 -3.16 -1.34
N GLY A 118 23.28 -4.44 -1.05
CA GLY A 118 24.18 -5.27 -0.24
C GLY A 118 24.31 -4.83 1.22
N ILE A 119 23.38 -3.99 1.70
CA ILE A 119 23.42 -3.42 3.07
C ILE A 119 23.09 -4.47 4.15
N ASP A 120 22.75 -5.69 3.74
CA ASP A 120 22.56 -6.81 4.66
C ASP A 120 23.91 -7.37 5.18
N GLY A 121 25.06 -6.85 4.70
CA GLY A 121 26.39 -7.28 5.13
C GLY A 121 27.45 -6.19 5.40
N SER A 122 27.31 -4.96 4.92
CA SER A 122 28.29 -3.91 5.24
C SER A 122 27.66 -2.52 5.25
N ALA A 123 27.84 -1.83 6.37
CA ALA A 123 27.86 -0.38 6.37
C ALA A 123 28.87 0.12 5.32
N GLU A 124 28.58 1.30 4.75
CA GLU A 124 29.38 2.06 3.79
C GLU A 124 29.17 1.73 2.30
N ALA A 125 28.32 2.52 1.65
CA ALA A 125 28.59 3.04 0.31
C ALA A 125 27.72 4.28 0.04
N GLU A 126 28.37 5.44 -0.03
CA GLU A 126 27.83 6.64 -0.68
C GLU A 126 27.72 6.39 -2.19
N SER A 127 26.59 6.72 -2.82
CA SER A 127 26.54 7.52 -4.05
C SER A 127 25.12 7.71 -4.59
N GLU A 128 24.82 8.98 -4.81
CA GLU A 128 24.01 9.61 -5.86
C GLU A 128 23.09 8.74 -6.74
N ALA A 129 21.78 8.85 -6.51
CA ALA A 129 20.76 8.75 -7.54
C ALA A 129 19.62 9.72 -7.24
N GLU A 130 19.28 10.52 -8.24
CA GLU A 130 18.29 11.61 -8.25
C GLU A 130 17.00 11.34 -7.46
N GLY A 131 16.63 12.32 -6.62
CA GLY A 131 15.23 12.71 -6.47
C GLY A 131 14.34 11.81 -5.62
N GLY A 132 14.83 11.35 -4.47
CA GLY A 132 13.98 10.85 -3.39
C GLY A 132 14.39 11.54 -2.10
N LYS A 133 13.49 12.32 -1.50
CA LYS A 133 13.71 12.87 -0.15
C LYS A 133 13.71 11.69 0.82
N VAL A 134 14.86 11.07 1.01
CA VAL A 134 15.09 10.04 2.02
C VAL A 134 15.00 10.77 3.35
N VAL A 135 13.83 10.74 3.98
CA VAL A 135 13.71 11.09 5.39
C VAL A 135 14.61 10.09 6.12
N PRO A 136 15.65 10.53 6.85
CA PRO A 136 16.56 9.62 7.51
C PRO A 136 15.82 9.04 8.71
N ALA A 137 15.42 7.77 8.64
CA ALA A 137 15.24 7.00 9.87
C ALA A 137 16.65 6.65 10.36
N SER A 138 17.15 7.48 11.27
CA SER A 138 18.55 7.60 11.70
C SER A 138 19.06 6.48 12.63
N THR A 139 18.43 5.31 12.64
CA THR A 139 18.97 4.12 13.32
C THR A 139 18.65 2.84 12.54
N PRO A 140 19.55 1.84 12.54
CA PRO A 140 19.31 0.55 11.89
C PRO A 140 18.05 -0.15 12.44
N GLU A 141 17.77 0.02 13.73
CA GLU A 141 16.59 -0.50 14.41
C GLU A 141 15.28 0.08 13.87
N ALA A 142 15.22 1.40 13.65
CA ALA A 142 14.04 2.06 13.11
C ALA A 142 13.74 1.57 11.69
N VAL A 143 14.78 1.34 10.88
CA VAL A 143 14.59 0.79 9.55
C VAL A 143 14.12 -0.67 9.61
N GLN A 144 14.69 -1.49 10.50
CA GLN A 144 14.23 -2.87 10.68
C GLN A 144 12.77 -2.92 11.14
N ALA A 145 12.34 -2.00 12.00
CA ALA A 145 10.94 -1.88 12.41
C ALA A 145 10.02 -1.54 11.22
N ILE A 146 10.45 -0.65 10.31
CA ILE A 146 9.72 -0.34 9.07
C ILE A 146 9.61 -1.57 8.18
N LEU A 147 10.70 -2.34 8.02
CA LEU A 147 10.73 -3.57 7.22
C LEU A 147 9.77 -4.63 7.79
N ARG A 148 9.69 -4.76 9.11
CA ARG A 148 8.70 -5.61 9.81
C ARG A 148 7.26 -5.06 9.77
N GLY A 149 7.03 -3.95 9.07
CA GLY A 149 5.72 -3.37 8.88
C GLY A 149 5.17 -2.65 10.12
N ALA A 150 6.00 -2.08 10.99
CA ALA A 150 5.54 -1.35 12.17
C ALA A 150 4.51 -0.25 11.84
N ILE A 151 4.73 0.49 10.75
CA ILE A 151 3.77 1.52 10.30
C ILE A 151 2.45 0.86 9.86
N ALA A 152 2.51 -0.25 9.13
CA ALA A 152 1.31 -1.01 8.75
C ALA A 152 0.54 -1.54 9.98
N LYS A 153 1.22 -1.96 11.05
CA LYS A 153 0.59 -2.31 12.34
C LYS A 153 -0.16 -1.13 12.94
N VAL A 154 0.45 0.06 12.96
CA VAL A 154 -0.18 1.28 13.49
C VAL A 154 -1.41 1.67 12.67
N VAL A 155 -1.31 1.60 11.33
CA VAL A 155 -2.42 1.87 10.42
C VAL A 155 -3.56 0.89 10.66
N TYR A 156 -3.28 -0.41 10.77
CA TYR A 156 -4.29 -1.42 11.10
C TYR A 156 -4.98 -1.14 12.44
N ASN A 157 -4.21 -0.88 13.50
CA ASN A 157 -4.77 -0.61 14.83
C ASN A 157 -5.69 0.63 14.80
N SER A 158 -5.26 1.68 14.12
CA SER A 158 -6.06 2.90 13.94
C SER A 158 -7.32 2.64 13.11
N ALA A 159 -7.22 1.82 12.07
CA ALA A 159 -8.34 1.46 11.22
C ALA A 159 -9.43 0.70 11.98
N VAL A 160 -9.05 -0.30 12.79
CA VAL A 160 -10.04 -1.07 13.57
C VAL A 160 -10.64 -0.25 14.71
N GLN A 161 -9.91 0.74 15.24
CA GLN A 161 -10.50 1.72 16.17
C GLN A 161 -11.50 2.66 15.47
N ALA A 162 -11.20 3.06 14.23
CA ALA A 162 -12.07 3.94 13.46
C ALA A 162 -13.34 3.24 12.94
N VAL A 163 -13.25 1.93 12.62
CA VAL A 163 -14.37 1.11 12.16
C VAL A 163 -14.48 -0.13 13.07
N PRO A 164 -15.03 0.03 14.28
CA PRO A 164 -15.18 -1.07 15.21
C PRO A 164 -16.32 -2.02 14.77
N GLY A 165 -16.14 -3.32 15.01
CA GLY A 165 -17.24 -4.29 14.96
C GLY A 165 -17.45 -5.05 13.66
N SER A 166 -16.69 -4.80 12.57
CA SER A 166 -16.75 -5.61 11.35
C SER A 166 -15.57 -6.56 11.23
N VAL A 167 -15.87 -7.87 11.18
CA VAL A 167 -14.89 -8.92 10.91
C VAL A 167 -14.47 -8.89 9.44
N GLU A 168 -15.41 -8.57 8.56
CA GLU A 168 -15.20 -8.45 7.11
C GLU A 168 -14.17 -7.37 6.82
N PHE A 169 -14.28 -6.22 7.48
CA PHE A 169 -13.32 -5.13 7.35
C PHE A 169 -11.92 -5.55 7.81
N ALA A 170 -11.80 -6.17 8.99
CA ALA A 170 -10.51 -6.64 9.50
C ALA A 170 -9.90 -7.75 8.61
N ALA A 171 -10.74 -8.63 8.05
CA ALA A 171 -10.32 -9.69 7.13
C ALA A 171 -9.70 -9.14 5.83
N ARG A 172 -10.16 -7.99 5.33
CA ARG A 172 -9.59 -7.37 4.12
C ARG A 172 -8.10 -7.05 4.26
N PHE A 173 -7.61 -6.77 5.47
CA PHE A 173 -6.18 -6.54 5.71
C PHE A 173 -5.36 -7.82 5.52
N LEU A 174 -5.89 -8.97 5.96
CA LEU A 174 -5.26 -10.27 5.71
C LEU A 174 -5.24 -10.59 4.21
N ASP A 175 -6.33 -10.30 3.50
CA ASP A 175 -6.40 -10.49 2.04
C ASP A 175 -5.36 -9.63 1.30
N VAL A 176 -5.11 -8.39 1.75
CA VAL A 176 -4.03 -7.55 1.22
C VAL A 176 -2.66 -8.20 1.44
N LEU A 177 -2.39 -8.72 2.64
CA LEU A 177 -1.11 -9.38 2.91
C LEU A 177 -0.91 -10.67 2.09
N ARG A 178 -1.99 -11.42 1.86
CA ARG A 178 -1.96 -12.63 1.03
C ARG A 178 -1.71 -12.31 -0.43
N ALA A 179 -2.45 -11.35 -0.99
CA ALA A 179 -2.30 -10.94 -2.39
C ALA A 179 -0.89 -10.43 -2.72
N GLN A 180 -0.19 -9.90 -1.72
CA GLN A 180 1.18 -9.44 -1.87
C GLN A 180 2.18 -10.61 -1.82
N GLY A 181 1.89 -11.74 -1.18
CA GLY A 181 2.80 -12.90 -1.13
C GLY A 181 4.06 -12.61 -0.28
N ILE A 182 3.87 -12.10 0.93
CA ILE A 182 4.98 -11.62 1.78
C ILE A 182 5.56 -12.77 2.60
N GLN A 183 6.81 -13.15 2.32
CA GLN A 183 7.57 -14.04 3.23
C GLN A 183 7.88 -13.32 4.56
N ASP A 184 8.23 -12.03 4.53
CA ASP A 184 8.50 -11.19 5.70
C ASP A 184 7.25 -10.65 6.42
N GLY A 185 6.06 -10.93 5.88
CA GLY A 185 4.80 -10.44 6.43
C GLY A 185 4.16 -11.39 7.44
N LYS A 186 4.79 -12.55 7.72
CA LYS A 186 4.25 -13.57 8.63
C LYS A 186 3.98 -13.03 10.02
N GLU A 187 4.89 -12.23 10.58
CA GLU A 187 4.69 -11.58 11.88
C GLU A 187 3.48 -10.64 11.88
N LEU A 188 3.31 -9.87 10.80
CA LEU A 188 2.20 -8.95 10.65
C LEU A 188 0.87 -9.71 10.45
N GLN A 189 0.88 -10.79 9.67
CA GLN A 189 -0.28 -11.67 9.48
C GLN A 189 -0.69 -12.33 10.80
N ALA A 190 0.27 -12.88 11.55
CA ALA A 190 0.01 -13.49 12.86
C ALA A 190 -0.58 -12.49 13.84
N PHE A 191 -0.01 -11.28 13.91
CA PHE A 191 -0.52 -10.19 14.74
C PHE A 191 -1.98 -9.83 14.40
N ILE A 192 -2.30 -9.64 13.12
CA ILE A 192 -3.67 -9.31 12.69
C ILE A 192 -4.61 -10.48 12.97
N LEU A 193 -4.20 -11.71 12.70
CA LEU A 193 -5.02 -12.89 12.94
C LEU A 193 -5.32 -13.09 14.42
N GLU A 194 -4.33 -12.89 15.29
CA GLU A 194 -4.49 -12.94 16.75
C GLU A 194 -5.47 -11.86 17.22
N ASP A 195 -5.30 -10.62 16.76
CA ASP A 195 -6.18 -9.52 17.12
C ASP A 195 -7.64 -9.75 16.65
N VAL A 196 -7.84 -10.22 15.41
CA VAL A 196 -9.16 -10.62 14.89
C VAL A 196 -9.75 -11.75 15.74
N SER A 197 -8.95 -12.74 16.11
CA SER A 197 -9.38 -13.88 16.93
C SER A 197 -9.81 -13.45 18.33
N ARG A 198 -9.10 -12.49 18.92
CA ARG A 198 -9.42 -11.92 20.23
C ARG A 198 -10.68 -11.06 20.19
N ARG A 199 -10.86 -10.27 19.13
CA ARG A 199 -12.01 -9.35 19.00
C ARG A 199 -13.30 -10.06 18.59
N PHE A 200 -13.19 -11.13 17.81
CA PHE A 200 -14.34 -11.83 17.23
C PHE A 200 -14.22 -13.36 17.38
N PRO A 201 -14.24 -13.89 18.61
CA PRO A 201 -14.04 -15.32 18.87
C PRO A 201 -15.14 -16.21 18.27
N ASP A 202 -16.39 -15.74 18.26
CA ASP A 202 -17.56 -16.54 17.86
C ASP A 202 -17.90 -16.40 16.38
N SER A 203 -17.17 -15.59 15.62
CA SER A 203 -17.46 -15.37 14.20
C SER A 203 -16.98 -16.54 13.35
N GLN A 204 -17.87 -17.09 12.53
CA GLN A 204 -17.54 -18.12 11.53
C GLN A 204 -16.39 -17.69 10.62
N LYS A 205 -16.33 -16.40 10.26
CA LYS A 205 -15.27 -15.86 9.41
C LYS A 205 -13.90 -15.94 10.10
N THR A 206 -13.82 -15.65 11.39
CA THR A 206 -12.60 -15.80 12.19
C THR A 206 -12.10 -17.24 12.18
N TRP A 207 -12.99 -18.20 12.39
CA TRP A 207 -12.65 -19.63 12.32
C TRP A 207 -12.14 -20.03 10.93
N ALA A 208 -12.78 -19.54 9.87
CA ALA A 208 -12.32 -19.79 8.50
C ALA A 208 -10.91 -19.22 8.26
N LEU A 209 -10.64 -17.99 8.71
CA LEU A 209 -9.32 -17.36 8.59
C LEU A 209 -8.24 -18.14 9.36
N ARG A 210 -8.54 -18.63 10.56
CA ARG A 210 -7.63 -19.47 11.36
C ARG A 210 -7.35 -20.80 10.69
N ALA A 211 -8.39 -21.48 10.21
CA ALA A 211 -8.25 -22.76 9.52
C ALA A 211 -7.43 -22.60 8.23
N GLU A 212 -7.66 -21.52 7.48
CA GLU A 212 -6.89 -21.20 6.28
C GLU A 212 -5.42 -20.89 6.60
N ALA A 213 -5.15 -20.11 7.64
CA ALA A 213 -3.78 -19.84 8.09
C ALA A 213 -3.03 -21.13 8.49
N ALA A 214 -3.67 -22.00 9.28
CA ALA A 214 -3.10 -23.28 9.67
C ALA A 214 -2.83 -24.21 8.47
N ARG A 215 -3.71 -24.20 7.46
CA ARG A 215 -3.47 -24.96 6.20
C ARG A 215 -2.25 -24.45 5.44
N LEU A 216 -2.08 -23.14 5.36
CA LEU A 216 -0.94 -22.52 4.69
C LEU A 216 0.37 -22.85 5.42
N GLU A 217 0.37 -22.81 6.74
CA GLU A 217 1.53 -23.22 7.56
C GLU A 217 1.86 -24.70 7.37
N ALA A 218 0.85 -25.58 7.41
CA ALA A 218 1.04 -27.01 7.18
C ALA A 218 1.57 -27.31 5.78
N SER A 219 1.07 -26.62 4.75
CA SER A 219 1.56 -26.75 3.37
C SER A 219 3.01 -26.28 3.25
N SER A 220 3.38 -25.17 3.89
CA SER A 220 4.76 -24.68 3.92
C SER A 220 5.69 -25.66 4.63
N ALA A 221 5.24 -26.28 5.73
CA ALA A 221 6.01 -27.28 6.46
C ALA A 221 6.21 -28.55 5.62
N ALA A 222 5.16 -29.02 4.94
CA ALA A 222 5.24 -30.17 4.04
C ALA A 222 6.17 -29.94 2.84
N GLN A 223 6.13 -28.74 2.24
CA GLN A 223 7.09 -28.34 1.18
C GLN A 223 8.53 -28.32 1.69
N GLY A 224 8.76 -27.83 2.92
CA GLY A 224 10.09 -27.86 3.54
C GLY A 224 10.61 -29.28 3.78
N ALA A 225 9.75 -30.19 4.25
CA ALA A 225 10.10 -31.59 4.44
C ALA A 225 10.44 -32.29 3.11
N LEU A 226 9.67 -32.05 2.05
CA LEU A 226 9.96 -32.54 0.70
C LEU A 226 11.29 -32.01 0.15
N ALA A 227 11.57 -30.72 0.33
CA ALA A 227 12.85 -30.14 -0.08
C ALA A 227 14.04 -30.72 0.69
N ALA A 228 13.87 -31.00 2.00
CA ALA A 228 14.92 -31.64 2.81
C ALA A 228 15.21 -33.07 2.35
N LEU A 229 14.18 -33.83 1.95
CA LEU A 229 14.34 -35.18 1.39
C LEU A 229 15.07 -35.13 0.03
N ASP A 230 14.70 -34.20 -0.85
CA ASP A 230 15.34 -34.01 -2.16
C ASP A 230 16.83 -33.62 -2.05
N VAL A 231 17.20 -32.87 -0.99
CA VAL A 231 18.61 -32.58 -0.68
C VAL A 231 19.36 -33.83 -0.21
N LEU A 232 18.74 -34.70 0.59
CA LEU A 232 19.33 -35.96 1.03
C LEU A 232 19.52 -36.95 -0.13
N GLU A 233 18.55 -37.02 -1.05
CA GLU A 233 18.61 -37.89 -2.23
C GLU A 233 19.66 -37.44 -3.27
N ARG A 234 19.95 -36.14 -3.37
CA ARG A 234 21.02 -35.62 -4.26
C ARG A 234 22.42 -35.61 -3.63
N GLY A 235 22.52 -35.86 -2.33
CA GLY A 235 23.78 -35.94 -1.58
C GLY A 235 24.33 -37.37 -1.42
N LEU A 236 23.60 -38.37 -1.90
CA LEU A 236 23.99 -39.78 -2.02
C LEU A 236 24.28 -40.11 -3.49
#